data_AF-A0A502EFN6-F1
#
_entry.id   AF-A0A502EFN6-F1
#
_cell.length_a   1.000
_cell.length_b   1.000
_cell.length_c   1.000
_cell.angle_alpha   90.00
_cell.angle_beta   90.00
_cell.angle_gamma   90.00
#
_symmetry.space_group_name_H-M   'P 1'
#
loop_
_entity.id
_entity.type
_entity.pdbx_description
1 polymer ?
#
loop_
_entity_poly.entity_id
_entity_poly.type
_entity_poly.pdbx_seq_one_letter_code
_entity_poly.pdbx_strand_id
1 'polypeptide(L)'
;MGFVVPVIGLLTAPQAVAVPGPEVEYTYNVVVRRHFDFPRNDAIGYGFGICDEVSRGVSHTDVMRDVKRDVFPNDEQSANYVVSYAVGILCPTQIWQLRNSAAGYRPPP
;
A
#
# COMPACT_ATOMS: atom_id res chain seq x y z
N MET A 1 13.86 -63.60 -2.60
CA MET A 1 12.87 -62.56 -2.96
C MET A 1 12.81 -61.53 -1.85
N GLY A 2 13.31 -60.31 -2.09
CA GLY A 2 13.17 -59.17 -1.16
C GLY A 2 12.22 -58.13 -1.76
N PHE A 3 11.13 -57.83 -1.07
CA PHE A 3 10.16 -56.80 -1.50
C PHE A 3 10.65 -55.43 -1.04
N VAL A 4 10.81 -54.50 -2.00
CA VAL A 4 11.10 -53.09 -1.72
C VAL A 4 9.78 -52.34 -1.73
N VAL A 5 9.41 -51.72 -0.61
CA VAL A 5 8.16 -50.93 -0.47
C VAL A 5 8.52 -49.45 -0.65
N PRO A 6 7.95 -48.71 -1.62
CA PRO A 6 8.21 -47.29 -1.75
C PRO A 6 7.36 -46.52 -0.72
N VAL A 7 8.02 -45.68 0.09
CA VAL A 7 7.34 -44.72 0.97
C VAL A 7 6.97 -43.50 0.13
N ILE A 8 5.69 -43.35 -0.21
CA ILE A 8 5.15 -42.13 -0.81
C ILE A 8 4.96 -41.14 0.35
N GLY A 9 5.88 -40.19 0.48
CA GLY A 9 5.73 -39.08 1.41
C GLY A 9 4.54 -38.20 1.00
N LEU A 10 3.50 -38.16 1.82
CA LEU A 10 2.40 -37.21 1.67
C LEU A 10 2.95 -35.80 1.86
N LEU A 11 3.14 -35.05 0.77
CA LEU A 11 3.43 -33.63 0.82
C LEU A 11 2.14 -32.90 1.21
N THR A 12 1.98 -32.62 2.50
CA THR A 12 0.91 -31.75 3.01
C THR A 12 1.14 -30.34 2.49
N ALA A 13 0.19 -29.82 1.70
CA ALA A 13 0.19 -28.42 1.31
C ALA A 13 0.06 -27.54 2.58
N PRO A 14 0.78 -26.41 2.66
CA PRO A 14 0.64 -25.48 3.77
C PRO A 14 -0.81 -25.00 3.87
N GLN A 15 -1.31 -24.89 5.09
CA GLN A 15 -2.65 -24.39 5.37
C GLN A 15 -2.75 -22.93 4.90
N ALA A 16 -3.73 -22.64 4.04
CA ALA A 16 -4.02 -21.27 3.64
C ALA A 16 -4.63 -20.53 4.83
N VAL A 17 -3.89 -19.57 5.38
CA VAL A 17 -4.40 -18.67 6.41
C VAL A 17 -5.02 -17.48 5.70
N ALA A 18 -6.29 -17.17 6.00
CA ALA A 18 -6.91 -15.96 5.49
C ALA A 18 -6.19 -14.74 6.07
N VAL A 19 -5.66 -13.89 5.19
CA VAL A 19 -5.09 -12.59 5.53
C VAL A 19 -6.19 -11.55 5.35
N PRO A 20 -6.25 -10.50 6.20
CA PRO A 20 -7.16 -9.37 5.96
C PRO A 20 -7.03 -8.83 4.54
N GLY A 21 -8.15 -8.40 3.95
CA GLY A 21 -8.13 -7.75 2.65
C GLY A 21 -7.30 -6.45 2.68
N PRO A 22 -6.76 -6.03 1.53
CA PRO A 22 -5.89 -4.86 1.44
C PRO A 22 -6.59 -3.59 1.96
N GLU A 23 -7.90 -3.45 1.77
CA GLU A 23 -8.68 -2.32 2.27
C GLU A 23 -8.71 -2.30 3.80
N VAL A 24 -8.86 -3.46 4.43
CA VAL A 24 -8.89 -3.59 5.90
C VAL A 24 -7.52 -3.23 6.48
N GLU A 25 -6.45 -3.75 5.89
CA GLU A 25 -5.09 -3.44 6.32
C GLU A 25 -4.77 -1.95 6.15
N TYR A 26 -5.12 -1.37 5.01
CA TYR A 26 -4.91 0.04 4.73
C TYR A 26 -5.69 0.94 5.70
N THR A 27 -7.00 0.72 5.86
CA THR A 27 -7.83 1.48 6.82
C THR A 27 -7.31 1.36 8.24
N TYR A 28 -6.88 0.17 8.65
CA TYR A 28 -6.28 -0.02 9.96
C TYR A 28 -5.02 0.84 10.16
N ASN A 29 -4.12 0.88 9.17
CA ASN A 29 -2.89 1.67 9.28
C ASN A 29 -3.16 3.18 9.29
N VAL A 30 -4.02 3.67 8.39
CA VAL A 30 -4.20 5.12 8.22
C VAL A 30 -5.24 5.73 9.17
N VAL A 31 -6.34 5.04 9.44
CA VAL A 31 -7.43 5.57 10.28
C VAL A 31 -7.29 5.10 11.73
N VAL A 32 -7.07 3.81 11.97
CA VAL A 32 -7.08 3.26 13.34
C VAL A 32 -5.74 3.45 14.05
N ARG A 33 -4.60 3.19 13.40
CA ARG A 33 -3.28 3.37 14.03
C ARG A 33 -2.85 4.82 14.06
N ARG A 34 -2.98 5.53 12.92
CA ARG A 34 -2.42 6.88 12.75
C ARG A 34 -3.44 8.00 12.86
N HIS A 35 -4.74 7.70 12.83
CA HIS A 35 -5.82 8.68 12.99
C HIS A 35 -5.73 9.83 11.97
N PHE A 36 -5.42 9.51 10.71
CA PHE A 36 -5.45 10.51 9.64
C PHE A 36 -6.88 10.87 9.27
N ASP A 37 -7.12 12.16 9.07
CA ASP A 37 -8.38 12.69 8.56
C ASP A 37 -8.31 12.83 7.04
N PHE A 38 -9.28 12.21 6.36
CA PHE A 38 -9.38 12.22 4.89
C PHE A 38 -10.55 13.09 4.41
N PRO A 39 -10.49 13.64 3.20
CA PRO A 39 -11.62 14.32 2.59
C PRO A 39 -12.87 13.43 2.59
N ARG A 40 -14.01 13.99 3.00
CA ARG A 40 -15.30 13.27 3.09
C ARG A 40 -15.27 12.02 4.00
N ASN A 41 -14.26 11.89 4.87
CA ASN A 41 -14.04 10.71 5.71
C ASN A 41 -13.93 9.39 4.92
N ASP A 42 -13.39 9.47 3.69
CA ASP A 42 -13.29 8.35 2.75
C ASP A 42 -11.83 7.97 2.51
N ALA A 43 -11.24 7.24 3.45
CA ALA A 43 -9.85 6.80 3.35
C ALA A 43 -9.62 5.86 2.15
N ILE A 44 -10.52 4.89 1.94
CA ILE A 44 -10.37 3.87 0.90
C ILE A 44 -10.48 4.49 -0.49
N GLY A 45 -11.53 5.29 -0.73
CA GLY A 45 -11.70 5.97 -2.01
C GLY A 45 -10.55 6.95 -2.29
N TYR A 46 -10.06 7.65 -1.27
CA TYR A 46 -8.88 8.52 -1.40
C TYR A 46 -7.62 7.71 -1.74
N GLY A 47 -7.38 6.58 -1.08
CA GLY A 47 -6.25 5.68 -1.36
C GLY A 47 -6.25 5.14 -2.80
N PHE A 48 -7.42 4.72 -3.31
CA PHE A 48 -7.53 4.34 -4.72
C PHE A 48 -7.38 5.53 -5.69
N GLY A 49 -7.73 6.74 -5.27
CA GLY A 49 -7.44 7.96 -6.02
C GLY A 49 -5.94 8.19 -6.21
N ILE A 50 -5.14 8.02 -5.15
CA ILE A 50 -3.67 8.06 -5.24
C ILE A 50 -3.15 6.99 -6.22
N CYS A 51 -3.71 5.77 -6.15
CA CYS A 51 -3.35 4.71 -7.08
C CYS A 51 -3.61 5.06 -8.55
N ASP A 52 -4.73 5.73 -8.85
CA ASP A 52 -5.01 6.24 -10.20
C ASP A 52 -3.97 7.28 -10.63
N GLU A 53 -3.67 8.26 -9.79
CA GLU A 53 -2.66 9.29 -10.08
C GLU A 53 -1.29 8.70 -10.41
N VAL A 54 -0.82 7.74 -9.59
CA VAL A 54 0.43 7.03 -9.84
C VAL A 54 0.36 6.23 -11.13
N SER A 55 -0.77 5.56 -11.40
CA SER A 55 -0.97 4.79 -12.64
C SER A 55 -0.97 5.67 -13.89
N ARG A 56 -1.42 6.92 -13.79
CA ARG A 56 -1.35 7.93 -14.87
C ARG A 56 0.03 8.57 -15.01
N GLY A 57 0.98 8.26 -14.13
CA GLY A 57 2.32 8.82 -14.15
C GLY A 57 2.43 10.22 -13.58
N VAL A 58 1.51 10.62 -12.69
CA VAL A 58 1.65 11.87 -11.92
C VAL A 58 2.95 11.81 -11.10
N SER A 59 3.67 12.93 -11.01
CA SER A 59 4.95 12.98 -10.32
C SER A 59 4.77 12.76 -8.82
N HIS A 60 5.74 12.12 -8.15
CA HIS A 60 5.70 11.96 -6.69
C HIS A 60 5.57 13.30 -5.95
N THR A 61 6.20 14.36 -6.47
CA THR A 61 6.10 15.71 -5.91
C THR A 61 4.67 16.25 -5.94
N ASP A 62 3.95 16.05 -7.04
CA ASP A 62 2.56 16.49 -7.18
C ASP A 62 1.62 15.68 -6.28
N VAL A 63 1.76 14.35 -6.26
CA VAL A 63 1.00 13.47 -5.36
C VAL A 63 1.22 13.90 -3.91
N MET A 64 2.48 14.10 -3.49
CA MET A 64 2.80 14.55 -2.14
C MET A 64 2.22 15.93 -1.81
N ARG A 65 2.23 16.87 -2.77
CA ARG A 65 1.59 18.18 -2.59
C ARG A 65 0.09 18.03 -2.35
N ASP A 66 -0.57 17.22 -3.16
CA ASP A 66 -2.02 17.08 -3.13
C ASP A 66 -2.46 16.33 -1.85
N VAL A 67 -1.71 15.31 -1.42
CA VAL A 67 -1.95 14.64 -0.13
C VAL A 67 -1.75 15.57 1.06
N LYS A 68 -0.71 16.41 1.08
CA LYS A 68 -0.55 17.43 2.13
C LYS A 68 -1.65 18.49 2.12
N ARG A 69 -2.31 18.74 0.99
CA ARG A 69 -3.45 19.65 0.95
C ARG A 69 -4.68 19.01 1.59
N ASP A 70 -4.86 17.72 1.38
CA ASP A 70 -6.15 17.04 1.58
C ASP A 70 -6.23 16.24 2.89
N VAL A 71 -5.10 15.73 3.40
CA VAL A 71 -5.03 14.85 4.57
C VAL A 71 -4.47 15.59 5.78
N PHE A 72 -5.04 15.35 6.96
CA PHE A 72 -4.53 15.88 8.23
C PHE A 72 -4.08 14.76 9.18
N PRO A 73 -2.96 14.91 9.91
CA PRO A 73 -1.95 15.98 9.79
C PRO A 73 -1.28 16.04 8.41
N ASN A 74 -0.95 17.26 7.97
CA ASN A 74 -0.50 17.59 6.62
C ASN A 74 1.02 17.74 6.48
N ASP A 75 1.78 17.18 7.41
CA ASP A 75 3.23 17.18 7.33
C ASP A 75 3.76 16.16 6.31
N GLU A 76 5.02 16.33 5.94
CA GLU A 76 5.70 15.50 4.94
C GLU A 76 5.73 14.01 5.31
N GLN A 77 5.91 13.68 6.60
CA GLN A 77 5.96 12.28 7.04
C GLN A 77 4.59 11.64 6.94
N SER A 78 3.54 12.38 7.31
CA SER A 78 2.15 11.93 7.21
C SER A 78 1.74 11.68 5.75
N ALA A 79 2.05 12.62 4.84
CA ALA A 79 1.78 12.43 3.43
C ALA A 79 2.54 11.22 2.84
N ASN A 80 3.83 11.08 3.17
CA ASN A 80 4.63 9.96 2.68
C ASN A 80 4.12 8.61 3.21
N TYR A 81 3.69 8.57 4.47
CA TYR A 81 3.09 7.38 5.06
C TYR A 81 1.83 6.98 4.30
N VAL A 82 0.92 7.92 4.04
CA VAL A 82 -0.34 7.66 3.33
C VAL A 82 -0.08 7.18 1.91
N VAL A 83 0.78 7.87 1.15
CA VAL A 83 1.11 7.50 -0.24
C VAL A 83 1.76 6.12 -0.31
N SER A 84 2.73 5.86 0.57
CA SER A 84 3.45 4.59 0.60
C SER A 84 2.53 3.41 0.93
N TYR A 85 1.60 3.58 1.87
CA TYR A 85 0.66 2.53 2.26
C TYR A 85 -0.47 2.36 1.25
N ALA A 86 -0.97 3.44 0.65
CA ALA A 86 -1.98 3.37 -0.40
C ALA A 86 -1.43 2.54 -1.58
N VAL A 87 -0.25 2.87 -2.07
CA VAL A 87 0.34 2.15 -3.20
C VAL A 87 0.84 0.76 -2.81
N GLY A 88 1.48 0.63 -1.65
CA GLY A 88 2.04 -0.64 -1.19
C GLY A 88 1.00 -1.71 -0.88
N ILE A 89 -0.19 -1.32 -0.41
CA ILE A 89 -1.24 -2.24 0.01
C ILE A 89 -2.35 -2.36 -1.04
N LEU A 90 -2.89 -1.23 -1.52
CA LEU A 90 -4.08 -1.25 -2.39
C LEU A 90 -3.72 -1.55 -3.84
N CYS A 91 -2.57 -1.06 -4.32
CA CYS A 91 -2.18 -1.17 -5.73
C CYS A 91 -0.70 -1.55 -5.90
N PRO A 92 -0.30 -2.76 -5.46
CA PRO A 92 1.09 -3.18 -5.43
C PRO A 92 1.74 -3.26 -6.82
N THR A 93 0.95 -3.39 -7.89
CA THR A 93 1.43 -3.36 -9.27
C THR A 93 2.04 -2.01 -9.66
N GLN A 94 1.66 -0.93 -8.99
CA GLN A 94 2.12 0.43 -9.25
C GLN A 94 3.36 0.81 -8.42
N ILE A 95 3.84 -0.07 -7.53
CA ILE A 95 4.95 0.25 -6.62
C ILE A 95 6.23 0.65 -7.36
N TRP A 96 6.50 0.03 -8.52
CA TRP A 96 7.65 0.37 -9.36
C TRP A 96 7.52 1.79 -9.92
N GLN A 97 6.33 2.16 -10.39
CA GLN A 97 6.04 3.49 -10.93
C GLN A 97 6.19 4.57 -9.84
N LEU A 98 5.66 4.31 -8.64
CA LEU A 98 5.85 5.21 -7.50
C LEU A 98 7.33 5.42 -7.19
N ARG A 99 8.09 4.32 -7.04
CA ARG A 99 9.53 4.39 -6.72
C ARG A 99 10.35 5.12 -7.79
N ASN A 100 10.02 4.88 -9.06
CA ASN A 100 10.66 5.57 -10.17
C ASN A 100 10.34 7.07 -10.15
N SER A 101 9.09 7.45 -9.88
CA SER A 101 8.67 8.86 -9.79
C SER A 101 9.22 9.60 -8.56
N ALA A 102 9.55 8.86 -7.49
CA ALA A 102 10.16 9.39 -6.27
C ALA A 102 11.69 9.50 -6.34
N ALA A 103 12.31 9.02 -7.44
CA ALA A 103 13.76 9.06 -7.59
C ALA A 103 14.28 10.50 -7.54
N GLY A 104 15.19 10.76 -6.59
CA GLY A 104 15.75 12.11 -6.39
C GLY A 104 14.79 13.09 -5.70
N TYR A 105 13.64 12.63 -5.21
CA TYR A 105 12.71 13.46 -4.46
C TYR A 105 13.40 14.04 -3.22
N ARG A 106 13.28 15.35 -3.04
CA ARG A 106 13.71 16.08 -1.85
C ARG A 106 12.53 16.89 -1.33
N PRO A 107 12.10 16.67 -0.09
CA PRO A 107 11.10 17.51 0.53
C PRO A 107 11.53 18.98 0.49
N PRO A 108 10.60 19.92 0.27
CA PRO A 108 10.90 21.33 0.46
C PRO A 108 11.33 21.59 1.93
N PRO A 109 12.24 22.56 2.16
CA PRO A 109 12.72 22.90 3.49
C PRO A 109 11.64 23.51 4.40
#